data_AF-A0A2G6Q7K0-F1
#
_entry.id   AF-A0A2G6Q7K0-F1
#
_cell.length_a   1.000
_cell.length_b   1.000
_cell.length_c   1.000
_cell.angle_alpha   90.00
_cell.angle_beta   90.00
_cell.angle_gamma   90.00
#
_symmetry.space_group_name_H-M   'P 1'
#
loop_
_entity.id
_entity.type
_entity.pdbx_description
1 polymer ?
#
loop_
_entity_poly.entity_id
_entity_poly.type
_entity_poly.pdbx_seq_one_letter_code
_entity_poly.pdbx_strand_id
1 'polypeptide(L)'
;MNLKLQMKMNLNKKISNNEMIKLAKKLGGISEAGDYVNITDKEIDFKISKKQDLLSLLFQNGVGSVIAFLEKYVFYYDPVQIGEVFSQDSGRIALIYAFKNYIYVVKLIDGYNEIEISDTKGESKNILCEDGRKVEIENHIVMAHVLFGKK
;
A
#
# COMPACT_ATOMS: atom_id res chain seq x y z
N MET A 1 4.85 14.10 13.77
CA MET A 1 4.56 14.09 12.32
C MET A 1 3.17 13.51 12.08
N ASN A 2 2.34 14.16 11.25
CA ASN A 2 1.07 13.59 10.80
C ASN A 2 1.33 12.89 9.46
N LEU A 3 0.93 11.62 9.40
CA LEU A 3 1.03 10.79 8.22
C LEU A 3 -0.36 10.60 7.61
N LYS A 4 -0.42 10.50 6.29
CA LYS A 4 -1.65 10.33 5.53
C LYS A 4 -1.53 9.11 4.65
N LEU A 5 -2.47 8.18 4.79
CA LEU A 5 -2.64 7.02 3.93
C LEU A 5 -3.80 7.30 2.99
N GLN A 6 -3.54 7.20 1.69
CA GLN A 6 -4.55 7.31 0.66
C GLN A 6 -4.53 6.07 -0.21
N MET A 7 -5.70 5.49 -0.48
CA MET A 7 -5.84 4.32 -1.32
C MET A 7 -7.08 4.41 -2.18
N LYS A 8 -6.95 3.94 -3.43
CA LYS A 8 -8.04 3.75 -4.38
C LYS A 8 -7.84 2.45 -5.13
N MET A 9 -8.83 1.58 -5.09
CA MET A 9 -8.70 0.20 -5.56
C MET A 9 -10.02 -0.36 -6.08
N ASN A 10 -9.97 -0.96 -7.27
CA ASN A 10 -11.03 -1.83 -7.79
C ASN A 10 -10.96 -3.22 -7.15
N LEU A 11 -12.14 -3.78 -6.84
CA LEU A 11 -12.31 -5.08 -6.22
C LEU A 11 -12.58 -6.16 -7.27
N ASN A 12 -11.91 -7.30 -7.13
CA ASN A 12 -12.16 -8.49 -7.95
C ASN A 12 -13.38 -9.30 -7.49
N LYS A 13 -13.92 -8.99 -6.31
CA LYS A 13 -15.09 -9.65 -5.72
C LYS A 13 -15.80 -8.72 -4.75
N LYS A 14 -17.10 -8.96 -4.55
CA LYS A 14 -17.91 -8.19 -3.60
C LYS A 14 -17.40 -8.37 -2.18
N ILE A 15 -17.35 -7.26 -1.44
CA ILE A 15 -17.07 -7.24 -0.01
C ILE A 15 -18.38 -7.46 0.77
N SER A 16 -18.39 -8.43 1.69
CA SER A 16 -19.57 -8.66 2.53
C SER A 16 -19.73 -7.57 3.61
N ASN A 17 -20.94 -7.39 4.15
CA ASN A 17 -21.18 -6.44 5.24
C ASN A 17 -20.25 -6.67 6.46
N ASN A 18 -20.04 -7.93 6.84
CA ASN A 18 -19.14 -8.27 7.95
C ASN A 18 -17.69 -7.88 7.65
N GLU A 19 -17.26 -7.97 6.41
CA GLU A 19 -15.93 -7.57 5.98
C GLU A 19 -15.77 -6.06 5.89
N MET A 20 -16.80 -5.33 5.43
CA MET A 20 -16.81 -3.86 5.47
C MET A 20 -16.66 -3.35 6.91
N ILE A 21 -17.38 -3.95 7.87
CA ILE A 21 -17.25 -3.61 9.29
C ILE A 21 -15.83 -3.88 9.80
N LYS A 22 -15.22 -5.01 9.43
CA LYS A 22 -13.83 -5.33 9.79
C LYS A 22 -12.84 -4.31 9.22
N LEU A 23 -13.02 -3.90 7.97
CA LEU A 23 -12.19 -2.90 7.32
C LEU A 23 -12.31 -1.55 8.00
N ALA A 24 -13.54 -1.08 8.24
CA ALA A 24 -13.79 0.18 8.94
C ALA A 24 -13.14 0.21 10.33
N LYS A 25 -13.22 -0.90 11.09
CA LYS A 25 -12.52 -1.04 12.38
C LYS A 25 -11.00 -0.94 12.25
N LYS A 26 -10.41 -1.51 11.20
CA LYS A 26 -8.96 -1.47 10.94
C LYS A 26 -8.46 -0.10 10.51
N LEU A 27 -9.23 0.61 9.69
CA LEU A 27 -8.92 1.98 9.26
C LEU A 27 -8.94 2.97 10.43
N GLY A 28 -9.71 2.64 11.48
CA GLY A 28 -9.98 3.55 12.57
C GLY A 28 -10.88 4.70 12.11
N GLY A 29 -11.41 5.47 13.07
CA GLY A 29 -12.26 6.63 12.74
C GLY A 29 -11.52 7.70 11.92
N ILE A 30 -12.27 8.56 11.25
CA ILE A 30 -11.80 9.80 10.61
C ILE A 30 -11.22 10.73 11.68
N SER A 31 -10.00 11.26 11.47
CA SER A 31 -9.30 12.08 12.49
C SER A 31 -9.07 13.51 12.08
N GLU A 32 -9.00 13.82 10.78
CA GLU A 32 -8.84 15.18 10.27
C GLU A 32 -9.98 15.58 9.33
N ALA A 33 -10.18 16.89 9.17
CA ALA A 33 -11.04 17.43 8.11
C ALA A 33 -10.46 17.02 6.75
N GLY A 34 -11.26 16.28 5.96
CA GLY A 34 -10.85 15.73 4.66
C GLY A 34 -10.42 14.26 4.69
N ASP A 35 -10.46 13.60 5.85
CA ASP A 35 -10.46 12.15 5.91
C ASP A 35 -11.82 11.60 5.45
N TYR A 36 -11.81 10.50 4.70
CA TYR A 36 -13.02 9.86 4.21
C TYR A 36 -12.79 8.36 3.98
N VAL A 37 -13.90 7.61 4.01
CA VAL A 37 -13.94 6.19 3.65
C VAL A 37 -15.16 5.97 2.77
N ASN A 38 -14.93 5.60 1.52
CA ASN A 38 -15.95 5.23 0.56
C ASN A 38 -15.73 3.78 0.12
N ILE A 39 -16.74 2.93 0.36
CA ILE A 39 -16.69 1.51 -0.01
C ILE A 39 -17.95 1.22 -0.80
N THR A 40 -17.76 0.74 -2.02
CA THR A 40 -18.83 0.27 -2.90
C THR A 40 -18.67 -1.23 -3.16
N ASP A 41 -19.56 -1.81 -3.96
CA ASP A 41 -19.46 -3.20 -4.38
C ASP A 41 -18.27 -3.47 -5.31
N LYS A 42 -17.69 -2.42 -5.92
CA LYS A 42 -16.62 -2.52 -6.93
C LYS A 42 -15.35 -1.77 -6.58
N GLU A 43 -15.41 -0.80 -5.68
CA GLU A 43 -14.30 0.11 -5.39
C GLU A 43 -14.18 0.38 -3.88
N ILE A 44 -12.94 0.50 -3.42
CA ILE A 44 -12.58 1.08 -2.12
C ILE A 44 -11.74 2.33 -2.38
N ASP A 45 -12.19 3.47 -1.86
CA ASP A 45 -11.47 4.75 -1.89
C ASP A 45 -11.48 5.35 -0.49
N PHE A 46 -10.30 5.56 0.09
CA PHE A 46 -10.20 6.18 1.41
C PHE A 46 -8.95 7.03 1.55
N LYS A 47 -9.08 8.04 2.41
CA LYS A 47 -7.99 8.89 2.89
C LYS A 47 -8.11 9.00 4.40
N ILE A 48 -7.05 8.61 5.12
CA ILE A 48 -7.01 8.71 6.57
C ILE A 48 -5.71 9.37 7.02
N SER A 49 -5.84 10.33 7.94
CA SER A 49 -4.73 11.07 8.52
C SER A 49 -4.53 10.60 9.96
N LYS A 50 -3.33 10.12 10.29
CA LYS A 50 -3.00 9.59 11.63
C LYS A 50 -1.67 10.15 12.12
N LYS A 51 -1.48 10.18 13.44
CA LYS A 51 -0.17 10.47 14.05
C LYS A 51 0.85 9.40 13.63
N GLN A 52 2.10 9.82 13.43
CA GLN A 52 3.21 8.98 12.94
C GLN A 52 3.32 7.65 13.65
N ASP A 53 3.25 7.61 14.98
CA ASP A 53 3.38 6.37 15.76
C ASP A 53 2.32 5.32 15.37
N LEU A 54 1.13 5.77 14.98
CA LEU A 54 0.03 4.88 14.59
C LEU A 54 0.19 4.32 13.17
N LEU A 55 0.79 5.09 12.25
CA LEU A 55 1.10 4.61 10.90
C LEU A 55 2.40 3.79 10.91
N SER A 56 3.39 4.16 11.74
CA SER A 56 4.49 3.27 12.10
C SER A 56 3.95 1.95 12.66
N LEU A 57 2.97 1.94 13.58
CA LEU A 57 2.29 0.72 14.05
C LEU A 57 1.54 -0.03 12.94
N LEU A 58 0.97 0.68 11.96
CA LEU A 58 0.42 0.03 10.79
C LEU A 58 1.53 -0.64 9.97
N PHE A 59 2.74 -0.08 9.85
CA PHE A 59 3.78 -0.60 8.95
C PHE A 59 4.96 -1.31 9.65
N GLN A 60 5.01 -1.38 10.98
CA GLN A 60 6.19 -1.82 11.77
C GLN A 60 6.47 -3.33 11.70
N ASN A 61 5.56 -4.14 11.17
CA ASN A 61 5.71 -5.60 11.10
C ASN A 61 5.45 -6.16 9.69
N GLY A 62 5.71 -5.34 8.66
CA GLY A 62 5.22 -5.60 7.31
C GLY A 62 3.94 -4.82 7.06
N VAL A 63 3.59 -4.77 5.77
CA VAL A 63 2.43 -4.11 5.19
C VAL A 63 1.22 -4.11 6.11
N GLY A 64 0.67 -2.92 6.35
CA GLY A 64 -0.24 -2.78 7.48
C GLY A 64 -1.49 -3.60 7.44
N SER A 65 -2.04 -3.89 8.62
CA SER A 65 -3.16 -4.84 8.78
C SER A 65 -4.40 -4.48 7.95
N VAL A 66 -4.51 -3.22 7.52
CA VAL A 66 -5.45 -2.73 6.51
C VAL A 66 -5.08 -3.26 5.13
N ILE A 67 -3.86 -3.03 4.65
CA ILE A 67 -3.39 -3.44 3.33
C ILE A 67 -3.40 -4.98 3.19
N ALA A 68 -2.91 -5.72 4.18
CA ALA A 68 -3.00 -7.19 4.18
C ALA A 68 -4.46 -7.68 4.13
N PHE A 69 -5.39 -6.95 4.76
CA PHE A 69 -6.82 -7.27 4.66
C PHE A 69 -7.38 -7.02 3.26
N LEU A 70 -6.86 -6.04 2.52
CA LEU A 70 -7.32 -5.65 1.19
C LEU A 70 -6.82 -6.60 0.08
N GLU A 71 -5.71 -7.29 0.31
CA GLU A 71 -5.08 -8.18 -0.69
C GLU A 71 -6.03 -9.26 -1.23
N LYS A 72 -6.92 -9.79 -0.39
CA LYS A 72 -7.91 -10.79 -0.84
C LYS A 72 -8.90 -10.28 -1.89
N TYR A 73 -8.96 -8.97 -2.14
CA TYR A 73 -9.85 -8.35 -3.13
C TYR A 73 -9.12 -7.79 -4.35
N VAL A 74 -7.80 -7.96 -4.46
CA VAL A 74 -7.06 -7.49 -5.63
C VAL A 74 -6.93 -8.57 -6.69
N PHE A 75 -7.14 -8.18 -7.95
CA PHE A 75 -6.64 -8.93 -9.10
C PHE A 75 -6.38 -7.96 -10.25
N TYR A 76 -5.11 -7.64 -10.47
CA TYR A 76 -4.67 -6.77 -11.57
C TYR A 76 -3.78 -7.54 -12.53
N TYR A 77 -4.04 -7.41 -13.83
CA TYR A 77 -3.23 -8.08 -14.85
C TYR A 77 -1.81 -7.54 -14.91
N ASP A 78 -1.66 -6.23 -14.72
CA ASP A 78 -0.43 -5.44 -14.72
C ASP A 78 -0.23 -4.76 -13.35
N PRO A 79 0.99 -4.33 -13.01
CA PRO A 79 1.24 -3.54 -11.81
C PRO A 79 0.47 -2.22 -11.85
N VAL A 80 -0.32 -1.94 -10.81
CA VAL A 80 -1.09 -0.70 -10.69
C VAL A 80 -0.84 -0.06 -9.34
N GLN A 81 -0.51 1.21 -9.32
CA GLN A 81 -0.47 1.98 -8.07
C GLN A 81 -1.89 2.14 -7.54
N ILE A 82 -2.16 1.59 -6.35
CA ILE A 82 -3.47 1.64 -5.68
C ILE A 82 -3.46 2.53 -4.43
N GLY A 83 -2.32 3.13 -4.10
CA GLY A 83 -2.24 4.04 -2.97
C GLY A 83 -0.85 4.58 -2.70
N GLU A 84 -0.79 5.39 -1.64
CA GLU A 84 0.43 6.01 -1.16
C GLU A 84 0.33 6.38 0.33
N VAL A 85 1.48 6.44 0.97
CA VAL A 85 1.65 7.01 2.31
C VAL A 85 2.54 8.23 2.18
N PHE A 86 2.07 9.36 2.69
CA PHE A 86 2.82 10.61 2.68
C PHE A 86 2.87 11.26 4.06
N SER A 87 4.01 11.91 4.32
CA SER A 87 4.23 12.83 5.42
C SER A 87 4.24 14.25 4.88
N GLN A 88 3.62 15.18 5.59
CA GLN A 88 3.76 16.60 5.24
C GLN A 88 5.19 17.11 5.48
N ASP A 89 5.93 16.50 6.41
CA ASP A 89 7.26 16.96 6.82
C ASP A 89 8.36 16.44 5.88
N SER A 90 8.20 15.23 5.33
CA SER A 90 9.22 14.56 4.49
C SER A 90 8.75 14.26 3.07
N GLY A 91 7.53 14.62 2.71
CA GLY A 91 6.90 14.26 1.43
C GLY A 91 6.39 12.81 1.38
N ARG A 92 6.35 12.22 0.19
CA ARG A 92 5.89 10.84 -0.03
C ARG A 92 6.88 9.85 0.59
N ILE A 93 6.37 8.93 1.42
CA ILE A 93 7.18 7.93 2.14
C ILE A 93 7.12 6.57 1.47
N ALA A 94 5.94 6.18 1.00
CA ALA A 94 5.75 4.88 0.36
C ALA A 94 4.68 4.92 -0.72
N LEU A 95 4.84 4.10 -1.73
CA LEU A 95 3.84 3.79 -2.75
C LEU A 95 3.26 2.40 -2.50
N ILE A 96 2.01 2.19 -2.86
CA ILE A 96 1.32 0.91 -2.71
C ILE A 96 0.88 0.46 -4.10
N TYR A 97 1.37 -0.70 -4.52
CA TYR A 97 1.08 -1.29 -5.82
C TYR A 97 0.34 -2.62 -5.65
N ALA A 98 -0.63 -2.88 -6.52
CA ALA A 98 -1.24 -4.19 -6.67
C ALA A 98 -0.78 -4.84 -7.97
N PHE A 99 -0.47 -6.13 -7.92
CA PHE A 99 -0.15 -6.93 -9.10
C PHE A 99 -0.55 -8.38 -8.87
N LYS A 100 -1.28 -8.96 -9.83
CA LYS A 100 -2.02 -10.22 -9.64
C LYS A 100 -2.86 -10.12 -8.37
N ASN A 101 -2.82 -11.14 -7.51
CA ASN A 101 -3.51 -11.21 -6.24
C ASN A 101 -2.65 -10.75 -5.04
N TYR A 102 -1.64 -9.89 -5.29
CA TYR A 102 -0.71 -9.42 -4.27
C TYR A 102 -0.69 -7.90 -4.15
N ILE A 103 -0.38 -7.40 -2.95
CA ILE A 103 -0.09 -5.99 -2.71
C ILE A 103 1.36 -5.82 -2.25
N TYR A 104 2.04 -4.84 -2.82
CA TYR A 104 3.41 -4.47 -2.54
C TYR A 104 3.48 -3.04 -2.03
N VAL A 105 4.34 -2.81 -1.06
CA VAL A 105 4.68 -1.47 -0.56
C VAL A 105 6.10 -1.15 -0.99
N VAL A 106 6.27 -0.01 -1.65
CA VAL A 106 7.52 0.47 -2.20
C VAL A 106 7.96 1.70 -1.42
N LYS A 107 9.10 1.64 -0.75
CA LYS A 107 9.73 2.80 -0.12
C LYS A 107 10.92 3.24 -0.96
N LEU A 108 11.01 4.54 -1.16
CA LEU A 108 12.09 5.18 -1.91
C LEU A 108 13.09 5.72 -0.90
N ILE A 109 14.33 5.25 -0.97
CA ILE A 109 15.41 5.56 -0.04
C ILE A 109 16.46 6.41 -0.77
N ASP A 110 17.06 7.37 -0.06
CA ASP A 110 18.19 8.19 -0.49
C ASP A 110 18.05 8.78 -1.91
N GLY A 111 17.05 9.65 -2.10
CA GLY A 111 16.90 10.38 -3.35
C GLY A 111 16.66 9.47 -4.57
N TYR A 112 15.97 8.34 -4.36
CA TYR A 112 15.62 7.32 -5.37
C TYR A 112 16.77 6.40 -5.79
N ASN A 113 17.90 6.40 -5.07
CA ASN A 113 19.03 5.51 -5.36
C ASN A 113 18.80 4.07 -4.88
N GLU A 114 17.93 3.88 -3.89
CA GLU A 114 17.56 2.56 -3.39
C GLU A 114 16.04 2.47 -3.25
N ILE A 115 15.50 1.29 -3.57
CA ILE A 115 14.09 0.97 -3.44
C ILE A 115 13.96 -0.26 -2.54
N GLU A 116 13.19 -0.14 -1.46
CA GLU A 116 12.74 -1.27 -0.66
C GLU A 116 11.34 -1.66 -1.13
N ILE A 117 11.16 -2.91 -1.55
CA ILE A 117 9.85 -3.47 -1.89
C ILE A 117 9.51 -4.56 -0.88
N SER A 118 8.33 -4.43 -0.28
CA SER A 118 7.82 -5.37 0.74
C SER A 118 6.47 -5.94 0.34
N ASP A 119 6.26 -7.24 0.53
CA ASP A 119 4.96 -7.91 0.34
C ASP A 119 4.09 -7.88 1.62
N THR A 120 2.84 -8.32 1.51
CA THR A 120 1.90 -8.33 2.66
C THR A 120 2.31 -9.24 3.82
N LYS A 121 3.21 -10.19 3.58
CA LYS A 121 3.70 -11.19 4.53
C LYS A 121 4.95 -10.72 5.28
N GLY A 122 5.48 -9.56 4.92
CA GLY A 122 6.68 -8.97 5.52
C GLY A 122 7.98 -9.40 4.85
N GLU A 123 7.92 -10.08 3.70
CA GLU A 123 9.11 -10.34 2.88
C GLU A 123 9.51 -9.04 2.18
N SER A 124 10.78 -8.65 2.31
CA SER A 124 11.30 -7.42 1.74
C SER A 124 12.56 -7.66 0.91
N LYS A 125 12.76 -6.80 -0.11
CA LYS A 125 13.98 -6.77 -0.91
C LYS A 125 14.38 -5.32 -1.17
N ASN A 126 15.64 -5.03 -0.87
CA ASN A 126 16.28 -3.79 -1.27
C ASN A 126 16.91 -3.94 -2.65
N ILE A 127 16.72 -2.93 -3.49
CA ILE A 127 17.17 -2.88 -4.87
C ILE A 127 17.93 -1.57 -5.04
N LEU A 128 19.20 -1.66 -5.41
CA LEU A 128 20.00 -0.50 -5.80
C LEU A 128 19.65 -0.12 -7.25
N CYS A 129 19.31 1.14 -7.47
CA CYS A 129 19.07 1.69 -8.80
C CYS A 129 20.41 2.06 -9.44
N GLU A 130 21.04 1.13 -10.18
CA GLU A 130 22.31 1.41 -10.87
C GLU A 130 22.13 2.36 -12.08
N ASP A 131 23.14 3.22 -12.30
CA ASP A 131 23.43 3.93 -13.56
C ASP A 131 22.43 4.98 -14.08
N GLY A 132 21.66 5.63 -13.21
CA GLY A 132 20.85 6.81 -13.62
C GLY A 132 19.76 6.51 -14.65
N ARG A 133 19.61 5.25 -15.07
CA ARG A 133 18.47 4.77 -15.84
C ARG A 133 17.36 4.49 -14.82
N LYS A 134 16.38 5.38 -14.79
CA LYS A 134 15.16 5.16 -14.01
C LYS A 134 14.44 3.95 -14.59
N VAL A 135 14.70 2.77 -14.04
CA VAL A 135 13.83 1.60 -14.26
C VAL A 135 12.49 1.94 -13.62
N GLU A 136 11.42 1.78 -14.38
CA GLU A 136 10.06 2.03 -13.89
C GLU A 136 9.75 1.11 -12.70
N ILE A 137 9.11 1.65 -11.66
CA ILE A 137 8.82 0.94 -10.40
C ILE A 137 8.03 -0.34 -10.67
N GLU A 138 7.17 -0.31 -11.67
CA GLU A 138 6.37 -1.41 -12.19
C GLU A 138 7.22 -2.64 -12.53
N ASN A 139 8.41 -2.46 -13.11
CA ASN A 139 9.32 -3.58 -13.40
C ASN A 139 9.87 -4.21 -12.13
N HIS A 140 10.16 -3.40 -11.11
CA HIS A 140 10.60 -3.90 -9.82
C HIS A 140 9.47 -4.61 -9.07
N ILE A 141 8.21 -4.19 -9.25
CA ILE A 141 7.03 -4.92 -8.75
C ILE A 141 6.91 -6.29 -9.42
N VAL A 142 7.07 -6.37 -10.74
CA VAL A 142 7.06 -7.66 -11.47
C VAL A 142 8.16 -8.59 -10.93
N MET A 143 9.37 -8.06 -10.74
CA MET A 143 10.48 -8.82 -10.16
C MET A 143 10.16 -9.32 -8.74
N ALA A 144 9.68 -8.43 -7.87
CA ALA A 144 9.29 -8.79 -6.50
C ALA A 144 8.21 -9.88 -6.50
N HIS A 145 7.23 -9.81 -7.41
CA HIS A 145 6.22 -10.84 -7.55
C HIS A 145 6.78 -12.20 -7.98
N VAL A 146 7.77 -12.23 -8.87
CA VAL A 146 8.45 -13.48 -9.24
C VAL A 146 9.22 -14.08 -8.05
N LEU A 147 9.80 -13.23 -7.19
CA LEU A 147 10.57 -13.64 -6.02
C LEU A 147 9.69 -14.11 -4.85
N PHE A 148 8.61 -13.38 -4.56
CA PHE A 148 7.77 -13.58 -3.37
C PHE A 148 6.43 -14.29 -3.67
N GLY A 149 5.84 -14.01 -4.83
CA GLY A 149 4.48 -14.42 -5.20
C GLY A 149 4.32 -15.89 -5.58
N LYS A 150 5.40 -16.68 -5.62
CA LYS A 150 5.35 -18.12 -5.92
C LYS A 150 5.10 -19.01 -4.69
N LYS A 151 4.87 -18.44 -3.51
CA LYS A 151 4.61 -19.17 -2.25
C LYS A 151 3.13 -19.31 -1.94
#